data_AF-K7MIN1-F1
#
_entry.id   AF-K7MIN1-F1
#
_cell.length_a   1.000
_cell.length_b   1.000
_cell.length_c   1.000
_cell.angle_alpha   90.00
_cell.angle_beta   90.00
_cell.angle_gamma   90.00
#
_symmetry.space_group_name_H-M   'P 1'
#
loop_
_entity.id
_entity.type
_entity.pdbx_description
1 polymer ?
#
loop_
_entity_poly.entity_id
_entity_poly.type
_entity_poly.pdbx_seq_one_letter_code
_entity_poly.pdbx_strand_id
1 'polypeptide(L)' 'MEECSSPAIDVEKHTLEEPCKEFYEVRQGETLYSIAEKCRDPHIWLWNPHVEDPDDVYPGVIVRLKPVR' A
#
# COMPACT_ATOMS: atom_id res chain seq x y z
N MET A 1 -18.93 -17.72 -0.68
CA MET A 1 -17.70 -17.05 -0.19
C MET A 1 -17.28 -16.15 -1.31
N GLU A 2 -17.36 -14.85 -1.08
CA GLU A 2 -17.15 -13.82 -2.10
C GLU A 2 -15.68 -13.85 -2.52
N GLU A 3 -15.44 -14.33 -3.74
CA GLU A 3 -14.13 -14.26 -4.37
C GLU A 3 -13.96 -12.79 -4.78
N CYS A 4 -13.23 -12.02 -3.96
CA CYS A 4 -12.72 -10.73 -4.42
C CYS A 4 -11.76 -11.03 -5.58
N SER A 5 -12.30 -11.03 -6.79
CA SER A 5 -11.56 -10.89 -8.02
C SER A 5 -10.95 -9.50 -8.00
N SER A 6 -9.88 -9.35 -7.22
CA SER A 6 -9.05 -8.16 -7.28
C SER A 6 -8.39 -8.20 -8.65
N PRO A 7 -8.75 -7.30 -9.57
CA PRO A 7 -8.12 -7.28 -10.88
C PRO A 7 -6.62 -7.10 -10.63
N ALA A 8 -5.84 -8.05 -11.16
CA ALA A 8 -4.45 -7.80 -11.46
C ALA A 8 -4.47 -6.54 -12.32
N ILE A 9 -4.16 -5.43 -11.69
CA ILE A 9 -4.06 -4.14 -12.35
C ILE A 9 -2.79 -4.23 -13.18
N ASP A 10 -2.94 -4.82 -14.36
CA ASP A 10 -2.01 -4.81 -15.48
C ASP A 10 -1.93 -3.37 -15.98
N VAL A 11 -1.11 -2.58 -15.30
CA VAL A 11 -0.60 -1.33 -15.88
C VAL A 11 0.87 -1.59 -16.04
N GLU A 12 1.19 -1.92 -17.28
CA GLU A 12 2.52 -2.08 -17.80
C GLU A 12 3.45 -1.03 -17.18
N LYS A 13 4.51 -1.55 -16.55
CA LYS A 13 5.82 -0.92 -16.49
C LYS A 13 5.98 0.07 -17.63
N HIS A 14 6.25 1.34 -17.34
CA HIS A 14 7.34 2.08 -18.01
C HIS A 14 7.61 3.47 -17.41
N THR A 15 7.34 3.69 -16.11
CA THR A 15 7.91 4.84 -15.40
C THR A 15 8.70 4.38 -14.18
N LEU A 16 9.86 3.77 -14.45
CA LEU A 16 10.99 3.62 -13.53
C LEU A 16 10.68 2.87 -12.22
N GLU A 17 10.63 1.55 -12.30
CA GLU A 17 10.98 0.65 -11.18
C GLU A 17 10.27 0.87 -9.83
N GLU A 18 9.09 1.50 -9.81
CA GLU A 18 8.30 1.60 -8.59
C GLU A 18 7.81 0.20 -8.21
N PRO A 19 8.20 -0.34 -7.04
CA PRO A 19 7.80 -1.68 -6.62
C PRO A 19 6.29 -1.80 -6.33
N CYS A 20 5.62 -0.67 -6.11
CA CYS A 20 4.22 -0.59 -5.73
C CYS A 20 3.51 0.58 -6.43
N LYS A 21 2.17 0.54 -6.39
CA LYS A 21 1.31 1.58 -6.98
C LYS A 21 0.98 2.67 -5.98
N GLU A 22 0.21 3.68 -6.41
CA GLU A 22 -0.25 4.77 -5.53
C GLU A 22 -1.05 4.26 -4.31
N PHE A 23 -1.82 3.20 -4.47
CA PHE A 23 -2.62 2.57 -3.42
C PHE A 23 -2.23 1.10 -3.28
N TYR A 24 -2.18 0.62 -2.04
CA TYR A 24 -1.80 -0.75 -1.72
C TYR A 24 -2.77 -1.33 -0.70
N GLU A 25 -3.21 -2.56 -0.94
CA GLU A 25 -4.09 -3.29 -0.03
C GLU A 25 -3.23 -4.10 0.96
N VAL A 26 -3.36 -3.80 2.24
CA VAL A 26 -2.67 -4.48 3.33
C VAL A 26 -3.06 -5.96 3.31
N ARG A 27 -2.06 -6.86 3.33
CA ARG A 27 -2.28 -8.31 3.42
C ARG A 27 -2.10 -8.81 4.84
N GLN A 28 -2.50 -10.06 5.07
CA GLN A 28 -2.36 -10.71 6.38
C GLN A 28 -0.91 -10.71 6.87
N GLY A 29 -0.69 -10.11 8.05
CA GLY A 29 0.62 -10.03 8.70
C GLY A 29 1.53 -8.89 8.18
N GLU A 30 1.06 -8.05 7.26
CA GLU A 30 1.80 -6.85 6.85
C GLU A 30 1.52 -5.69 7.81
N THR A 31 2.56 -4.92 8.14
CA THR A 31 2.50 -3.63 8.85
C THR A 31 2.82 -2.47 7.91
N LEU A 32 2.52 -1.21 8.27
CA LEU A 32 2.94 -0.05 7.46
C LEU A 32 4.45 -0.05 7.21
N TYR A 33 5.25 -0.46 8.21
CA TYR A 33 6.69 -0.57 8.07
C TYR A 33 7.11 -1.60 7.03
N SER A 34 6.52 -2.80 7.07
CA SER A 34 6.83 -3.85 6.08
C SER A 34 6.43 -3.43 4.66
N ILE A 35 5.32 -2.69 4.53
CA ILE A 35 4.84 -2.17 3.25
C ILE A 35 5.75 -1.04 2.77
N ALA A 36 6.19 -0.14 3.66
CA ALA A 36 7.17 0.91 3.35
C ALA A 36 8.48 0.33 2.81
N GLU A 37 9.03 -0.69 3.46
CA GLU A 37 10.26 -1.36 3.02
C GLU A 37 10.07 -2.02 1.64
N LYS A 38 8.98 -2.77 1.49
CA LYS A 38 8.60 -3.43 0.23
C LYS A 38 8.43 -2.44 -0.91
N CYS A 39 7.77 -1.33 -0.63
CA CYS A 39 7.40 -0.32 -1.62
C CYS A 39 8.45 0.79 -1.78
N ARG A 40 9.55 0.74 -1.02
CA ARG A 40 10.58 1.79 -0.95
C ARG A 40 10.01 3.18 -0.68
N ASP A 41 8.96 3.24 0.12
CA ASP A 41 8.33 4.49 0.55
C ASP A 41 8.53 4.67 2.06
N PRO A 42 9.68 5.22 2.48
CA PRO A 42 9.92 5.52 3.88
C PRO A 42 9.06 6.71 4.35
N HIS A 43 8.11 7.22 3.58
CA HIS A 43 7.22 8.30 4.00
C HIS A 43 5.76 7.86 4.06
N ILE A 44 5.48 6.55 4.02
CA ILE A 44 4.11 6.00 4.00
C ILE A 44 3.20 6.59 5.09
N TRP A 45 3.73 6.87 6.27
CA TRP A 45 2.96 7.43 7.38
C TRP A 45 2.45 8.86 7.10
N LEU A 46 3.21 9.67 6.35
CA LEU A 46 2.81 11.04 5.99
C LEU A 46 1.60 11.04 5.06
N TRP A 47 1.46 10.00 4.24
CA TRP A 47 0.37 9.85 3.27
C TRP A 47 -0.88 9.24 3.88
N ASN A 48 -0.74 8.63 5.06
CA ASN A 48 -1.82 7.96 5.79
C ASN A 48 -2.02 8.59 7.18
N PRO A 49 -2.31 9.91 7.29
CA PRO A 49 -2.55 10.55 8.59
C PRO A 49 -3.83 10.05 9.30
N HIS A 50 -4.62 9.22 8.62
CA HIS A 50 -5.78 8.54 9.19
C HIS A 50 -5.41 7.27 9.97
N VAL A 51 -4.18 6.77 9.80
CA VAL A 51 -3.63 5.67 10.59
C VAL A 51 -2.84 6.29 11.74
N GLU A 52 -3.43 6.29 12.93
CA GLU A 52 -2.85 6.91 14.13
C GLU A 52 -1.64 6.12 14.65
N ASP A 53 -1.70 4.78 14.58
CA ASP A 53 -0.61 3.88 14.93
C ASP A 53 -0.20 3.05 13.70
N PRO A 54 1.09 3.08 13.28
CA PRO A 54 1.57 2.33 12.12
C PRO A 54 1.45 0.80 12.24
N ASP A 55 1.26 0.29 13.45
CA ASP A 55 1.00 -1.12 13.71
C ASP A 55 -0.51 -1.46 13.70
N ASP A 56 -1.40 -0.46 13.71
CA ASP A 56 -2.88 -0.62 13.63
C ASP A 56 -3.41 -0.73 12.19
N VAL A 57 -2.70 -1.45 11.32
CA VAL A 57 -3.18 -1.79 9.98
C VAL A 57 -3.70 -3.22 9.89
N TYR A 58 -4.86 -3.37 9.26
CA TYR A 58 -5.56 -4.66 9.14
C TYR A 58 -5.64 -5.13 7.70
N PRO A 59 -5.74 -6.46 7.45
CA PRO A 59 -5.88 -6.98 6.11
C PRO A 59 -7.11 -6.41 5.39
N GLY A 60 -6.95 -5.98 4.15
CA GLY A 60 -7.98 -5.32 3.35
C GLY A 60 -8.03 -3.79 3.49
N VAL A 61 -7.27 -3.19 4.43
CA VAL A 61 -7.11 -1.73 4.48
C VAL A 61 -6.32 -1.26 3.26
N ILE A 62 -6.79 -0.18 2.63
CA ILE A 62 -6.07 0.46 1.53
C ILE A 62 -5.21 1.59 2.07
N VAL A 63 -3.90 1.46 1.92
CA VAL A 63 -2.91 2.49 2.29
C VAL A 63 -2.42 3.22 1.05
N ARG A 64 -2.14 4.51 1.20
CA ARG A 64 -1.60 5.39 0.17
C ARG A 64 -0.07 5.40 0.23
N LEU A 65 0.59 5.27 -0.91
CA LEU A 65 2.06 5.21 -1.05
C LEU A 65 2.66 6.43 -1.77
N LYS A 66 1.84 7.47 -2.01
CA LYS A 66 2.26 8.72 -2.66
C LYS A 66 1.62 9.92 -1.98
N PRO A 67 2.27 11.10 -2.05
CA PRO A 67 1.69 12.35 -1.56
C PRO A 67 0.30 12.63 -2.12
N VAL A 68 -0.56 13.20 -1.30
CA VAL A 68 -1.83 13.80 -1.77
C VAL A 68 -1.46 15.03 -2.61
N ARG A 69 -2.02 15.10 -3.82
CA ARG A 69 -1.87 16.27 -4.71
C ARG A 69 -2.71 17.45 -4.24
#